data_AF-A0AAX1JAY3-F1
#
_entry.id   AF-A0AAX1JAY3-F1
#
_cell.length_a   1.000
_cell.length_b   1.000
_cell.length_c   1.000
_cell.angle_alpha   90.00
_cell.angle_beta   90.00
_cell.angle_gamma   90.00
#
_symmetry.space_group_name_H-M   'P 1'
#
loop_
_entity.id
_entity.type
_entity.pdbx_description
1 polymer ?
#
loop_
_entity_poly.entity_id
_entity_poly.type
_entity_poly.pdbx_seq_one_letter_code
_entity_poly.pdbx_strand_id
1 'polypeptide(L)'
;MVSWPSLGTRVTVRYRRPLGSAPPLTDAVGQLLAVEPVVQVQTKSGAIVSCSPSDVVALRVLTDTVVRTADIRNLEHAAAAAIPGLDREWLDGWLLRAGTDVDPMLNSAVPLDRAAHAGTLPGIVDWYRRRDLPPRLAIPERLLTPPAGLVYERTDLVMVRELSSVTPQTPTADGEPAVTTAPDGTRWLGLSTISLRNHGAAPLASGAGHGATRAVVRAHQPDDIALAEELGFTLHHRSRYFAVPASR
;
A
#
# COMPACT_ATOMS: atom_id res chain seq x y z
N MET A 1 3.04 -16.08 -25.82
CA MET A 1 2.05 -16.83 -25.03
C MET A 1 1.86 -16.08 -23.73
N VAL A 2 0.63 -15.80 -23.34
CA VAL A 2 0.37 -14.98 -22.14
C VAL A 2 0.50 -15.87 -20.90
N SER A 3 1.19 -15.40 -19.87
CA SER A 3 1.30 -16.15 -18.60
C SER A 3 0.01 -15.96 -17.80
N TRP A 4 -0.67 -17.06 -17.47
CA TRP A 4 -1.95 -17.03 -16.76
C TRP A 4 -1.76 -16.99 -15.24
N PRO A 5 -2.43 -16.10 -14.50
CA PRO A 5 -2.45 -16.13 -13.05
C PRO A 5 -3.33 -17.27 -12.54
N SER A 6 -3.27 -17.55 -11.23
CA SER A 6 -4.15 -18.52 -10.58
C SER A 6 -5.63 -18.19 -10.82
N LEU A 7 -6.47 -19.23 -10.96
CA LEU A 7 -7.92 -19.05 -11.02
C LEU A 7 -8.43 -18.33 -9.76
N GLY A 8 -9.49 -17.55 -9.91
CA GLY A 8 -10.00 -16.61 -8.92
C GLY A 8 -9.34 -15.24 -8.94
N THR A 9 -8.17 -15.09 -9.58
CA THR A 9 -7.49 -13.79 -9.70
C THR A 9 -8.32 -12.83 -10.55
N ARG A 10 -8.52 -11.59 -10.08
CA ARG A 10 -9.14 -10.56 -10.90
C ARG A 10 -8.18 -10.07 -11.98
N VAL A 11 -8.66 -10.01 -13.21
CA VAL A 11 -7.88 -9.71 -14.39
C VAL A 11 -8.61 -8.73 -15.31
N THR A 12 -7.85 -8.04 -16.15
CA THR A 12 -8.31 -7.49 -17.43
C THR A 12 -7.74 -8.38 -18.54
N VAL A 13 -8.60 -8.94 -19.36
CA VAL A 13 -8.26 -9.71 -20.56
C VAL A 13 -8.67 -8.89 -21.77
N ARG A 14 -7.71 -8.47 -22.58
CA ARG A 14 -7.97 -7.86 -23.90
C ARG A 14 -7.92 -8.95 -24.96
N TYR A 15 -8.98 -9.10 -25.74
CA TYR A 15 -9.09 -10.15 -26.74
C TYR A 15 -9.68 -9.67 -28.07
N ARG A 16 -9.36 -10.40 -29.15
CA ARG A 16 -9.90 -10.19 -30.50
C ARG A 16 -11.35 -10.63 -30.55
N ARG A 17 -12.20 -9.79 -31.15
CA ARG A 17 -13.58 -10.13 -31.49
C ARG A 17 -13.61 -10.85 -32.85
N PRO A 18 -14.73 -11.53 -33.20
CA PRO A 18 -14.89 -12.14 -34.51
C PRO A 18 -14.56 -11.17 -35.64
N LEU A 19 -13.95 -11.70 -36.71
CA LEU A 19 -13.56 -10.93 -37.89
C LEU A 19 -14.75 -10.08 -38.37
N GLY A 20 -14.52 -8.79 -38.63
CA GLY A 20 -15.56 -7.82 -39.02
C GLY A 20 -16.22 -7.07 -37.85
N SER A 21 -15.86 -7.37 -36.60
CA SER A 21 -16.34 -6.59 -35.45
C SER A 21 -15.76 -5.17 -35.41
N ALA A 22 -16.61 -4.20 -35.10
CA ALA A 22 -16.21 -2.83 -34.76
C ALA A 22 -16.61 -2.53 -33.29
N PRO A 23 -15.66 -2.25 -32.37
CA PRO A 23 -14.21 -2.36 -32.53
C PRO A 23 -13.73 -3.82 -32.66
N PRO A 24 -12.52 -4.07 -33.22
CA PRO A 24 -11.97 -5.42 -33.42
C PRO A 24 -11.42 -6.06 -32.13
N LEU A 25 -11.19 -5.26 -31.09
CA LEU A 25 -10.72 -5.69 -29.77
C LEU A 25 -11.74 -5.26 -28.72
N THR A 26 -11.83 -6.03 -27.64
CA THR A 26 -12.60 -5.67 -26.45
C THR A 26 -11.91 -6.19 -25.19
N ASP A 27 -12.29 -5.64 -24.04
CA ASP A 27 -11.75 -6.00 -22.73
C ASP A 27 -12.81 -6.72 -21.90
N ALA A 28 -12.42 -7.80 -21.22
CA ALA A 28 -13.18 -8.44 -20.15
C ALA A 28 -12.49 -8.14 -18.81
N VAL A 29 -13.26 -7.67 -17.82
CA VAL A 29 -12.74 -7.32 -16.49
C VAL A 29 -13.50 -8.08 -15.42
N GLY A 30 -12.80 -8.90 -14.63
CA GLY A 30 -13.45 -9.79 -13.68
C GLY A 30 -12.53 -10.89 -13.13
N GLN A 31 -13.09 -11.85 -12.42
CA GLN A 31 -12.35 -13.00 -11.89
C GLN A 31 -12.12 -14.05 -12.99
N LEU A 32 -10.88 -14.54 -13.07
CA LEU A 32 -10.49 -15.60 -14.00
C LEU A 32 -11.02 -16.95 -13.50
N LEU A 33 -11.97 -17.55 -14.20
CA LEU A 33 -12.60 -18.82 -13.80
C LEU A 33 -11.98 -20.03 -14.49
N ALA A 34 -11.57 -19.88 -15.75
CA ALA A 34 -10.95 -20.93 -16.55
C ALA A 34 -10.03 -20.33 -17.62
N VAL A 35 -9.06 -21.12 -18.08
CA VAL A 35 -8.12 -20.75 -19.15
C VAL A 35 -8.14 -21.71 -20.33
N GLU A 36 -8.48 -22.98 -20.10
CA GLU A 36 -8.63 -24.00 -21.15
C GLU A 36 -9.93 -24.79 -20.96
N PRO A 37 -10.58 -25.24 -22.06
CA PRO A 37 -10.26 -24.95 -23.46
C PRO A 37 -10.65 -23.52 -23.87
N VAL A 38 -11.36 -22.80 -23.01
CA VAL A 38 -11.86 -21.45 -23.24
C VAL A 38 -11.52 -20.59 -22.03
N VAL A 39 -11.09 -19.35 -22.26
CA VAL A 39 -10.87 -18.38 -21.20
C VAL A 39 -12.21 -17.86 -20.73
N GLN A 40 -12.49 -17.97 -19.43
CA GLN A 40 -13.72 -17.48 -18.82
C GLN A 40 -13.41 -16.43 -17.76
N VAL A 41 -14.02 -15.26 -17.90
CA VAL A 41 -13.92 -14.15 -16.94
C VAL A 41 -15.31 -13.80 -16.42
N GLN A 42 -15.53 -13.94 -15.11
CA GLN A 42 -16.76 -13.49 -14.48
C GLN A 42 -16.65 -12.01 -14.11
N THR A 43 -17.44 -11.19 -14.79
CA THR A 43 -17.47 -9.75 -14.55
C THR A 43 -18.15 -9.40 -13.22
N LYS A 44 -18.01 -8.15 -12.77
CA LYS A 44 -18.66 -7.66 -11.53
C LYS A 44 -20.19 -7.81 -11.51
N SER A 45 -20.85 -7.91 -12.68
CA SER A 45 -22.30 -8.11 -12.77
C SER A 45 -22.71 -9.59 -12.70
N GLY A 46 -21.74 -10.49 -12.50
CA GLY A 46 -21.95 -11.94 -12.55
C GLY A 46 -21.95 -12.53 -13.96
N ALA A 47 -21.90 -11.70 -15.01
CA ALA A 47 -21.87 -12.18 -16.40
C ALA A 47 -20.53 -12.85 -16.73
N ILE A 48 -20.58 -14.01 -17.39
CA ILE A 48 -19.39 -14.73 -17.86
C ILE A 48 -19.07 -14.27 -19.29
N VAL A 49 -17.87 -13.73 -19.47
CA VAL A 49 -17.31 -13.41 -20.78
C VAL A 49 -16.35 -14.52 -21.17
N SER A 50 -16.54 -15.06 -22.37
CA SER A 50 -15.74 -16.17 -22.90
C SER A 50 -14.97 -15.72 -24.15
N CYS A 51 -13.72 -16.15 -24.28
CA CYS A 51 -12.92 -15.96 -25.49
C CYS A 51 -11.93 -17.12 -25.71
N SER A 52 -11.46 -17.28 -26.95
CA SER A 52 -10.41 -18.24 -27.25
C SER A 52 -9.10 -17.83 -26.57
N PRO A 53 -8.32 -18.75 -25.97
CA PRO A 53 -6.98 -18.45 -25.49
C PRO A 53 -6.07 -17.83 -26.56
N SER A 54 -6.26 -18.21 -27.84
CA SER A 54 -5.51 -17.66 -28.98
C SER A 54 -5.89 -16.22 -29.36
N ASP A 55 -7.07 -15.75 -28.96
CA ASP A 55 -7.56 -14.41 -29.25
C ASP A 55 -7.09 -13.37 -28.22
N VAL A 56 -6.54 -13.81 -27.09
CA VAL A 56 -6.03 -12.94 -26.03
C VAL A 56 -4.75 -12.25 -26.47
N VAL A 57 -4.77 -10.92 -26.46
CA VAL A 57 -3.64 -10.08 -26.89
C VAL A 57 -2.95 -9.39 -25.72
N ALA A 58 -3.64 -9.19 -24.60
CA ALA A 58 -3.06 -8.67 -23.37
C ALA A 58 -3.81 -9.18 -22.14
N LEU A 59 -3.08 -9.36 -21.05
CA LEU A 59 -3.60 -9.74 -19.76
C LEU A 59 -2.96 -8.84 -18.69
N ARG A 60 -3.77 -8.33 -17.78
CA ARG A 60 -3.30 -7.59 -16.61
C ARG A 60 -3.99 -8.12 -15.36
N VAL A 61 -3.22 -8.52 -14.35
CA VAL A 61 -3.76 -8.78 -13.01
C VAL A 61 -4.25 -7.45 -12.42
N LEU A 62 -5.45 -7.47 -11.88
CA LEU A 62 -6.03 -6.36 -11.14
C LEU A 62 -6.06 -6.73 -9.66
N THR A 63 -5.71 -5.78 -8.81
CA THR A 63 -6.00 -5.91 -7.38
C THR A 63 -7.50 -5.82 -7.17
N ASP A 64 -8.06 -6.73 -6.37
CA ASP A 64 -9.50 -6.96 -6.27
C ASP A 64 -10.25 -5.78 -5.61
N THR A 65 -9.55 -4.94 -4.87
CA THR A 65 -10.17 -3.97 -3.96
C THR A 65 -10.04 -2.56 -4.50
N VAL A 66 -11.18 -1.89 -4.73
CA VAL A 66 -11.19 -0.43 -4.78
C VAL A 66 -10.75 0.05 -3.41
N VAL A 67 -9.50 0.50 -3.31
CA VAL A 67 -8.97 1.06 -2.06
C VAL A 67 -9.78 2.30 -1.72
N ARG A 68 -10.50 2.32 -0.59
CA ARG A 68 -11.29 3.47 -0.17
C ARG A 68 -10.41 4.43 0.63
N THR A 69 -10.78 5.70 0.67
CA THR A 69 -10.09 6.71 1.49
C THR A 69 -10.07 6.32 2.98
N ALA A 70 -11.08 5.60 3.46
CA ALA A 70 -11.11 5.05 4.82
C ALA A 70 -10.05 3.95 5.01
N ASP A 71 -9.93 3.01 4.06
CA ASP A 71 -8.94 1.93 4.10
C ASP A 71 -7.50 2.50 4.11
N ILE A 72 -7.26 3.56 3.31
CA ILE A 72 -5.98 4.29 3.32
C ILE A 72 -5.71 4.85 4.72
N ARG A 73 -6.66 5.58 5.33
CA ARG A 73 -6.46 6.14 6.68
C ARG A 73 -6.20 5.04 7.72
N ASN A 74 -6.98 3.97 7.70
CA ASN A 74 -6.85 2.89 8.68
C ASN A 74 -5.47 2.22 8.60
N LEU A 75 -4.99 1.95 7.38
CA LEU A 75 -3.66 1.41 7.15
C LEU A 75 -2.56 2.38 7.58
N GLU A 76 -2.70 3.66 7.25
CA GLU A 76 -1.71 4.68 7.60
C GLU A 76 -1.61 4.89 9.12
N HIS A 77 -2.72 4.80 9.86
CA HIS A 77 -2.75 4.75 11.32
C HIS A 77 -1.95 3.55 11.85
N ALA A 78 -2.22 2.35 11.34
CA ALA A 78 -1.54 1.14 11.79
C ALA A 78 -0.03 1.17 11.46
N ALA A 79 0.33 1.64 10.27
CA ALA A 79 1.72 1.78 9.84
C ALA A 79 2.47 2.83 10.68
N ALA A 80 1.84 3.97 10.98
CA ALA A 80 2.43 4.98 11.86
C ALA A 80 2.57 4.48 13.31
N ALA A 81 1.64 3.66 13.80
CA ALA A 81 1.74 3.05 15.12
C ALA A 81 2.86 1.99 15.21
N ALA A 82 3.12 1.25 14.12
CA ALA A 82 4.15 0.21 14.08
C ALA A 82 5.57 0.81 14.04
N ILE A 83 5.69 2.02 13.48
CA ILE A 83 6.94 2.78 13.41
C ILE A 83 6.68 4.18 13.98
N PRO A 84 6.59 4.32 15.31
CA PRO A 84 6.01 5.52 15.93
C PRO A 84 6.88 6.79 15.88
N GLY A 85 8.20 6.65 15.69
CA GLY A 85 9.14 7.73 16.01
C GLY A 85 9.36 7.87 17.52
N LEU A 86 10.26 8.79 17.90
CA LEU A 86 10.52 9.13 19.30
C LEU A 86 9.45 10.05 19.86
N ASP A 87 9.17 11.14 19.14
CA ASP A 87 8.16 12.14 19.50
C ASP A 87 6.96 12.02 18.56
N ARG A 88 5.77 12.16 19.13
CA ARG A 88 4.51 12.18 18.39
C ARG A 88 3.54 13.21 18.96
N GLU A 89 2.84 13.91 18.08
CA GLU A 89 1.82 14.88 18.46
C GLU A 89 0.67 14.89 17.45
N TRP A 90 -0.56 15.00 17.94
CA TRP A 90 -1.72 15.24 17.11
C TRP A 90 -1.98 16.74 17.01
N LEU A 91 -2.10 17.26 15.80
CA LEU A 91 -2.40 18.67 15.54
C LEU A 91 -3.44 18.77 14.41
N ASP A 92 -4.66 19.20 14.75
CA ASP A 92 -5.79 19.39 13.81
C ASP A 92 -5.96 18.26 12.78
N GLY A 93 -5.91 17.01 13.25
CA GLY A 93 -6.07 15.82 12.42
C GLY A 93 -4.82 15.33 11.70
N TRP A 94 -3.69 16.01 11.86
CA TRP A 94 -2.37 15.53 11.47
C TRP A 94 -1.71 14.77 12.62
N LEU A 95 -1.09 13.65 12.32
CA LEU A 95 -0.13 13.00 13.22
C LEU A 95 1.28 13.42 12.83
N LEU A 96 1.93 14.19 13.69
CA LEU A 96 3.31 14.62 13.56
C LEU A 96 4.20 13.59 14.23
N ARG A 97 5.27 13.17 13.54
CA ARG A 97 6.26 12.23 14.06
C ARG A 97 7.67 12.76 13.84
N ALA A 98 8.52 12.56 14.82
CA ALA A 98 9.95 12.83 14.76
C ALA A 98 10.73 11.64 15.36
N GLY A 99 11.74 11.16 14.62
CA GLY A 99 12.65 10.09 15.03
C GLY A 99 14.10 10.58 15.14
N THR A 100 15.01 9.66 15.45
CA THR A 100 16.45 9.96 15.63
C THR A 100 17.18 10.28 14.33
N ASP A 101 16.74 9.71 13.22
CA ASP A 101 17.39 9.85 11.91
C ASP A 101 16.65 10.85 11.03
N VAL A 102 17.19 11.18 9.86
CA VAL A 102 16.50 12.01 8.84
C VAL A 102 15.55 11.21 7.95
N ASP A 103 15.30 9.92 8.26
CA ASP A 103 14.40 9.08 7.45
C ASP A 103 13.00 9.72 7.40
N PRO A 104 12.50 10.08 6.21
CA PRO A 104 11.16 10.62 6.03
C PRO A 104 10.06 9.75 6.65
N MET A 105 10.23 8.42 6.71
CA MET A 105 9.25 7.52 7.33
C MET A 105 9.08 7.75 8.83
N LEU A 106 10.14 8.20 9.50
CA LEU A 106 10.17 8.52 10.93
C LEU A 106 9.93 10.00 11.22
N ASN A 107 10.07 10.87 10.21
CA ASN A 107 10.05 12.32 10.34
C ASN A 107 9.12 12.98 9.33
N SER A 108 7.82 12.76 9.46
CA SER A 108 6.82 13.42 8.61
C SER A 108 5.48 13.56 9.33
N ALA A 109 4.77 14.64 9.02
CA ALA A 109 3.38 14.82 9.39
C ALA A 109 2.47 14.10 8.38
N VAL A 110 1.50 13.33 8.86
CA VAL A 110 0.57 12.54 8.04
C VAL A 110 -0.87 12.94 8.34
N PRO A 111 -1.73 13.21 7.33
CA PRO A 111 -3.11 13.63 7.53
C PRO A 111 -4.01 12.42 7.81
N LEU A 112 -4.00 11.94 9.06
CA LEU A 112 -4.65 10.67 9.44
C LEU A 112 -6.12 10.82 9.86
N ASP A 113 -6.56 12.01 10.24
CA ASP A 113 -7.96 12.29 10.52
C ASP A 113 -8.65 13.02 9.34
N ARG A 114 -9.98 13.08 9.34
CA ARG A 114 -10.77 13.82 8.34
C ARG A 114 -10.71 15.33 8.54
N ALA A 115 -10.40 15.79 9.75
CA ALA A 115 -10.22 17.21 10.07
C ALA A 115 -8.94 17.81 9.47
N ALA A 116 -7.99 16.99 9.03
CA ALA A 116 -6.71 17.45 8.49
C ALA A 116 -6.91 18.39 7.29
N HIS A 117 -6.37 19.61 7.41
CA HIS A 117 -6.46 20.63 6.37
C HIS A 117 -5.18 21.45 6.21
N ALA A 118 -5.04 22.14 5.08
CA ALA A 118 -3.84 22.93 4.74
C ALA A 118 -3.57 24.11 5.70
N GLY A 119 -4.61 24.62 6.38
CA GLY A 119 -4.46 25.72 7.34
C GLY A 119 -3.57 25.39 8.55
N THR A 120 -3.29 24.11 8.80
CA THR A 120 -2.46 23.63 9.93
C THR A 120 -0.96 23.70 9.63
N LEU A 121 -0.56 23.95 8.37
CA LEU A 121 0.85 23.94 7.95
C LEU A 121 1.77 24.82 8.79
N PRO A 122 1.42 26.07 9.17
CA PRO A 122 2.29 26.88 10.02
C PRO A 122 2.61 26.20 11.35
N GLY A 123 1.61 25.61 12.02
CA GLY A 123 1.81 24.90 13.28
C GLY A 123 2.66 23.63 13.13
N ILE A 124 2.50 22.90 12.02
CA ILE A 124 3.36 21.74 11.69
C ILE A 124 4.81 22.20 11.52
N VAL A 125 5.02 23.28 10.78
CA VAL A 125 6.37 23.84 10.55
C VAL A 125 7.03 24.25 11.86
N ASP A 126 6.30 24.94 12.73
CA ASP A 126 6.82 25.37 14.03
C ASP A 126 7.16 24.17 14.93
N TRP A 127 6.36 23.11 14.88
CA TRP A 127 6.60 21.90 15.66
C TRP A 127 7.93 21.20 15.29
N TYR A 128 8.25 21.12 13.99
CA TYR A 128 9.51 20.56 13.51
C TYR A 128 10.69 21.48 13.78
N ARG A 129 10.53 22.80 13.57
CA ARG A 129 11.59 23.79 13.81
C ARG A 129 12.05 23.83 15.27
N ARG A 130 11.13 23.72 16.24
CA ARG A 130 11.48 23.66 17.67
C ARG A 130 12.34 22.44 18.05
N ARG A 131 12.45 21.46 17.14
CA ARG A 131 13.23 20.24 17.30
C ARG A 131 14.44 20.20 16.36
N ASP A 132 14.77 21.31 15.71
CA ASP A 132 15.84 21.41 14.70
C ASP A 132 15.70 20.39 13.55
N LEU A 133 14.45 20.03 13.21
CA LEU A 133 14.14 19.09 12.13
C LEU A 133 13.53 19.80 10.91
N PRO A 134 13.79 19.30 9.69
CA PRO A 134 13.16 19.83 8.50
C PRO A 134 11.65 19.50 8.49
N PRO A 135 10.76 20.48 8.31
CA PRO A 135 9.33 20.23 8.25
C PRO A 135 8.97 19.46 6.97
N ARG A 136 8.31 18.33 7.16
CA ARG A 136 7.99 17.39 6.10
C ARG A 136 6.59 16.86 6.22
N LEU A 137 5.92 16.72 5.08
CA LEU A 137 4.60 16.11 4.99
C LEU A 137 4.71 14.80 4.23
N ALA A 138 4.03 13.77 4.73
CA ALA A 138 3.75 12.55 3.97
C ALA A 138 2.25 12.52 3.69
N ILE A 139 1.89 12.68 2.41
CA ILE A 139 0.51 12.79 1.96
C ILE A 139 0.15 11.52 1.18
N PRO A 140 -0.60 10.59 1.79
CA PRO A 140 -1.14 9.44 1.09
C PRO A 140 -2.09 9.90 -0.02
N GLU A 141 -2.09 9.19 -1.13
CA GLU A 141 -2.95 9.51 -2.26
C GLU A 141 -4.42 9.62 -1.80
N ARG A 142 -5.13 10.61 -2.32
CA ARG A 142 -6.58 10.83 -2.09
C ARG A 142 -6.99 11.22 -0.68
N LEU A 143 -6.06 11.36 0.29
CA LEU A 143 -6.40 11.87 1.62
C LEU A 143 -6.47 13.39 1.66
N LEU A 144 -5.52 14.05 1.00
CA LEU A 144 -5.42 15.50 0.95
C LEU A 144 -4.79 15.91 -0.39
N THR A 145 -5.30 16.98 -0.99
CA THR A 145 -4.61 17.63 -2.12
C THR A 145 -3.38 18.35 -1.58
N PRO A 146 -2.16 18.08 -2.08
CA PRO A 146 -0.96 18.77 -1.61
C PRO A 146 -1.11 20.30 -1.73
N PRO A 147 -0.86 21.06 -0.64
CA PRO A 147 -0.83 22.51 -0.67
C PRO A 147 0.17 23.06 -1.70
N ALA A 148 -0.12 24.25 -2.24
CA ALA A 148 0.78 24.93 -3.17
C ALA A 148 2.09 25.33 -2.49
N GLY A 149 3.18 25.41 -3.27
CA GLY A 149 4.50 25.84 -2.77
C GLY A 149 5.32 24.77 -2.06
N LEU A 150 4.81 23.54 -1.94
CA LEU A 150 5.55 22.41 -1.42
C LEU A 150 6.60 21.87 -2.41
N VAL A 151 7.74 21.43 -1.92
CA VAL A 151 8.80 20.81 -2.72
C VAL A 151 8.62 19.30 -2.68
N TYR A 152 8.30 18.68 -3.82
CA TYR A 152 8.23 17.22 -3.92
C TYR A 152 9.61 16.60 -3.70
N GLU A 153 9.67 15.56 -2.87
CA GLU A 153 10.92 14.85 -2.60
C GLU A 153 10.90 13.42 -3.10
N ARG A 154 9.90 12.63 -2.70
CA ARG A 154 9.80 11.22 -3.09
C ARG A 154 8.39 10.67 -3.00
N THR A 155 8.22 9.47 -3.54
CA THR A 155 7.01 8.66 -3.38
C THR A 155 7.39 7.30 -2.83
N ASP A 156 6.75 6.88 -1.74
CA ASP A 156 6.82 5.51 -1.23
C ASP A 156 5.60 4.73 -1.73
N LEU A 157 5.81 3.46 -2.10
CA LEU A 157 4.75 2.48 -2.30
C LEU A 157 4.41 1.85 -0.97
N VAL A 158 3.15 1.96 -0.56
CA VAL A 158 2.63 1.25 0.61
C VAL A 158 2.07 -0.07 0.10
N MET A 159 2.77 -1.15 0.44
CA MET A 159 2.49 -2.49 -0.05
C MET A 159 1.99 -3.37 1.08
N VAL A 160 1.02 -4.25 0.79
CA VAL A 160 0.33 -5.07 1.78
C VAL A 160 0.30 -6.54 1.38
N ARG A 161 0.29 -7.42 2.38
CA ARG A 161 0.15 -8.87 2.22
C ARG A 161 -0.85 -9.42 3.23
N GLU A 162 -1.76 -10.29 2.76
CA GLU A 162 -2.61 -11.10 3.65
C GLU A 162 -1.79 -12.20 4.31
N LEU A 163 -2.04 -12.46 5.60
CA LEU A 163 -1.32 -13.47 6.37
C LEU A 163 -2.13 -14.76 6.59
N SER A 164 -3.35 -14.85 6.04
CA SER A 164 -4.23 -16.02 6.21
C SER A 164 -3.64 -17.34 5.70
N SER A 165 -2.72 -17.29 4.73
CA SER A 165 -2.01 -18.45 4.19
C SER A 165 -0.63 -18.70 4.81
N VAL A 166 -0.20 -17.85 5.75
CA VAL A 166 1.10 -17.97 6.41
C VAL A 166 0.95 -18.85 7.64
N THR A 167 1.70 -19.95 7.71
CA THR A 167 1.74 -20.80 8.89
C THR A 167 2.31 -20.01 10.08
N PRO A 168 1.55 -19.82 11.17
CA PRO A 168 2.02 -19.08 12.32
C PRO A 168 3.19 -19.78 13.00
N GLN A 169 4.18 -19.00 13.45
CA GLN A 169 5.23 -19.49 14.33
C GLN A 169 4.95 -19.05 15.77
N THR A 170 5.28 -19.92 16.73
CA THR A 170 5.22 -19.57 18.15
C THR A 170 6.16 -18.39 18.42
N PRO A 171 5.74 -17.38 19.20
CA PRO A 171 6.61 -16.29 19.62
C PRO A 171 7.93 -16.82 20.19
N THR A 172 9.06 -16.48 19.57
CA THR A 172 10.39 -16.71 20.14
C THR A 172 10.80 -15.46 20.94
N ALA A 173 11.83 -15.59 21.78
CA ALA A 173 12.34 -14.46 22.57
C ALA A 173 13.02 -13.36 21.73
N ASP A 174 13.16 -13.56 20.43
CA ASP A 174 13.74 -12.58 19.51
C ASP A 174 12.69 -11.50 19.21
N GLY A 175 12.78 -10.36 19.90
CA GLY A 175 12.13 -9.07 19.61
C GLY A 175 10.65 -9.10 19.19
N GLU A 176 9.76 -8.50 19.98
CA GLU A 176 8.33 -8.49 19.63
C GLU A 176 8.07 -7.86 18.24
N PRO A 177 7.35 -8.57 17.34
CA PRO A 177 7.00 -8.00 16.04
C PRO A 177 6.08 -6.80 16.22
N ALA A 178 6.23 -5.78 15.38
CA ALA A 178 5.43 -4.55 15.42
C ALA A 178 4.00 -4.79 14.91
N VAL A 179 3.18 -5.47 15.72
CA VAL A 179 1.77 -5.75 15.43
C VAL A 179 0.90 -4.67 16.05
N THR A 180 0.16 -3.95 15.22
CA THR A 180 -0.71 -2.84 15.62
C THR A 180 -2.16 -3.08 15.19
N THR A 181 -3.10 -2.41 15.87
CA THR A 181 -4.52 -2.49 15.54
C THR A 181 -4.95 -1.18 14.89
N ALA A 182 -5.46 -1.25 13.66
CA ALA A 182 -6.06 -0.13 12.95
C ALA A 182 -7.38 0.31 13.59
N PRO A 183 -7.89 1.53 13.32
CA PRO A 183 -9.18 2.00 13.83
C PRO A 183 -10.39 1.11 13.48
N ASP A 184 -10.32 0.33 12.40
CA ASP A 184 -11.35 -0.65 12.02
C ASP A 184 -11.20 -2.02 12.71
N GLY A 185 -10.23 -2.16 13.62
CA GLY A 185 -9.94 -3.41 14.32
C GLY A 185 -9.00 -4.35 13.56
N THR A 186 -8.60 -4.05 12.32
CA THR A 186 -7.66 -4.88 11.56
C THR A 186 -6.30 -4.91 12.26
N ARG A 187 -5.71 -6.10 12.41
CA ARG A 187 -4.38 -6.26 13.03
C ARG A 187 -3.30 -6.35 11.96
N TRP A 188 -2.39 -5.38 11.97
CA TRP A 188 -1.34 -5.20 10.98
C TRP A 188 0.03 -5.46 11.57
N LEU A 189 0.84 -6.25 10.88
CA LEU A 189 2.29 -6.32 11.09
C LEU A 189 2.96 -5.21 10.28
N GLY A 190 3.61 -4.25 10.93
CA GLY A 190 4.47 -3.28 10.25
C GLY A 190 5.89 -3.80 10.08
N LEU A 191 6.43 -3.69 8.85
CA LEU A 191 7.80 -4.11 8.52
C LEU A 191 8.59 -2.99 7.86
N SER A 192 9.90 -3.01 8.06
CA SER A 192 10.85 -2.21 7.29
C SER A 192 11.43 -3.05 6.14
N THR A 193 11.89 -2.39 5.07
CA THR A 193 12.55 -3.09 3.97
C THR A 193 13.87 -3.72 4.40
N ILE A 194 14.53 -3.17 5.42
CA ILE A 194 15.71 -3.77 6.07
C ILE A 194 15.35 -5.13 6.70
N SER A 195 14.21 -5.21 7.41
CA SER A 195 13.74 -6.46 8.01
C SER A 195 13.48 -7.53 6.93
N LEU A 196 12.85 -7.16 5.82
CA LEU A 196 12.63 -8.07 4.69
C LEU A 196 13.94 -8.53 4.05
N ARG A 197 14.91 -7.63 3.85
CA ARG A 197 16.23 -7.99 3.28
C ARG A 197 16.99 -8.97 4.17
N ASN A 198 16.97 -8.76 5.48
CA ASN A 198 17.74 -9.56 6.43
C ASN A 198 17.11 -10.91 6.74
N HIS A 199 15.77 -10.99 6.74
CA HIS A 199 15.05 -12.15 7.27
C HIS A 199 14.04 -12.78 6.30
N GLY A 200 13.88 -12.22 5.09
CA GLY A 200 12.93 -12.70 4.09
C GLY A 200 11.50 -12.77 4.63
N ALA A 201 10.88 -13.94 4.52
CA ALA A 201 9.50 -14.18 4.95
C ALA A 201 9.34 -14.48 6.46
N ALA A 202 10.42 -14.70 7.22
CA ALA A 202 10.33 -15.12 8.62
C ALA A 202 9.50 -14.18 9.52
N PRO A 203 9.63 -12.83 9.40
CA PRO A 203 8.81 -11.91 10.21
C PRO A 203 7.30 -12.06 10.00
N LEU A 204 6.86 -12.54 8.83
CA LEU A 204 5.44 -12.74 8.52
C LEU A 204 4.83 -13.84 9.38
N ALA A 205 5.56 -14.95 9.57
CA ALA A 205 5.11 -16.06 10.39
C ALA A 205 5.07 -15.71 11.88
N SER A 206 6.06 -14.93 12.34
CA SER A 206 6.06 -14.37 13.70
C SER A 206 4.86 -13.43 13.91
N GLY A 207 4.64 -12.46 13.01
CA GLY A 207 3.51 -11.55 13.14
C GLY A 207 2.15 -12.26 13.08
N ALA A 208 2.00 -13.30 12.25
CA ALA A 208 0.81 -14.14 12.24
C ALA A 208 0.60 -14.88 13.58
N GLY A 209 1.67 -15.40 14.18
CA GLY A 209 1.65 -15.99 15.52
C GLY A 209 1.26 -15.01 16.62
N HIS A 210 1.55 -13.72 16.42
CA HIS A 210 1.13 -12.62 17.28
C HIS A 210 -0.25 -12.05 16.90
N GLY A 211 -1.00 -12.73 16.01
CA GLY A 211 -2.37 -12.41 15.63
C GLY A 211 -2.52 -11.29 14.60
N ALA A 212 -1.46 -10.94 13.86
CA ALA A 212 -1.60 -10.07 12.70
C ALA A 212 -2.35 -10.81 11.58
N THR A 213 -3.32 -10.15 10.97
CA THR A 213 -4.06 -10.71 9.82
C THR A 213 -3.46 -10.24 8.50
N ARG A 214 -2.76 -9.11 8.51
CA ARG A 214 -2.12 -8.50 7.35
C ARG A 214 -0.75 -7.95 7.70
N ALA A 215 0.12 -7.81 6.72
CA ALA A 215 1.41 -7.12 6.84
C ALA A 215 1.46 -5.89 5.92
N VAL A 216 2.21 -4.87 6.33
CA VAL A 216 2.49 -3.66 5.56
C VAL A 216 3.98 -3.37 5.54
N VAL A 217 4.48 -2.97 4.37
CA VAL A 217 5.82 -2.43 4.18
C VAL A 217 5.76 -1.19 3.30
N ARG A 218 6.64 -0.22 3.55
CA ARG A 218 6.85 0.92 2.66
C ARG A 218 8.14 0.74 1.88
N ALA A 219 8.05 0.76 0.56
CA ALA A 219 9.20 0.61 -0.33
C ALA A 219 9.32 1.81 -1.26
N HIS A 220 10.52 2.35 -1.39
CA HIS A 220 10.82 3.45 -2.31
C HIS A 220 11.77 3.02 -3.43
N GLN A 221 12.80 2.24 -3.08
CA GLN A 221 13.80 1.78 -4.04
C GLN A 221 13.27 0.63 -4.89
N PRO A 222 13.64 0.54 -6.19
CA PRO A 222 13.20 -0.54 -7.07
C PRO A 222 13.48 -1.94 -6.50
N ASP A 223 14.66 -2.16 -5.92
CA ASP A 223 15.03 -3.46 -5.36
C ASP A 223 14.15 -3.85 -4.16
N ASP A 224 13.76 -2.87 -3.34
CA ASP A 224 12.89 -3.08 -2.18
C ASP A 224 11.46 -3.40 -2.61
N ILE A 225 11.01 -2.79 -3.71
CA ILE A 225 9.70 -3.05 -4.31
C ILE A 225 9.70 -4.47 -4.89
N ALA A 226 10.73 -4.83 -5.68
CA ALA A 226 10.85 -6.16 -6.27
C ALA A 226 10.91 -7.26 -5.20
N LEU A 227 11.69 -7.05 -4.13
CA LEU A 227 11.75 -7.97 -3.00
C LEU A 227 10.38 -8.12 -2.31
N ALA A 228 9.67 -7.02 -2.08
CA ALA A 228 8.33 -7.06 -1.48
C ALA A 228 7.35 -7.84 -2.38
N GLU A 229 7.38 -7.63 -3.70
CA GLU A 229 6.56 -8.35 -4.68
C GLU A 229 6.88 -9.85 -4.70
N GLU A 230 8.16 -10.23 -4.67
CA GLU A 230 8.61 -11.63 -4.56
C GLU A 230 8.07 -12.29 -3.28
N LEU A 231 8.06 -11.53 -2.18
CA LEU A 231 7.47 -11.93 -0.92
C LEU A 231 5.94 -11.75 -0.89
N GLY A 232 5.27 -11.61 -2.04
CA GLY A 232 3.81 -11.63 -2.14
C GLY A 232 3.09 -10.39 -1.61
N PHE A 233 3.81 -9.27 -1.42
CA PHE A 233 3.18 -7.99 -1.17
C PHE A 233 2.62 -7.40 -2.46
N THR A 234 1.50 -6.69 -2.36
CA THR A 234 0.85 -6.01 -3.47
C THR A 234 0.66 -4.54 -3.15
N LEU A 235 0.70 -3.67 -4.16
CA LEU A 235 0.49 -2.24 -3.98
C LEU A 235 -0.92 -1.96 -3.43
N HIS A 236 -0.99 -1.28 -2.28
CA HIS A 236 -2.24 -0.74 -1.75
C HIS A 236 -2.45 0.69 -2.23
N HIS A 237 -1.48 1.56 -1.96
CA HIS A 237 -1.56 2.98 -2.31
C HIS A 237 -0.16 3.63 -2.30
N ARG A 238 -0.08 4.90 -2.72
CA ARG A 238 1.16 5.68 -2.71
C ARG A 238 1.13 6.78 -1.65
N SER A 239 2.27 7.04 -1.03
CA SER A 239 2.45 8.19 -0.14
C SER A 239 3.54 9.11 -0.69
N ARG A 240 3.21 10.38 -0.89
CA ARG A 240 4.12 11.38 -1.44
C ARG A 240 4.68 12.24 -0.33
N TYR A 241 5.99 12.42 -0.33
CA TYR A 241 6.69 13.24 0.64
C TYR A 241 7.03 14.60 0.06
N PHE A 242 6.80 15.62 0.87
CA PHE A 242 7.04 17.01 0.50
C PHE A 242 7.82 17.71 1.61
N ALA A 243 8.88 18.43 1.22
CA ALA A 243 9.48 19.45 2.05
C ALA A 243 8.56 20.66 2.08
N VAL A 244 8.40 21.24 3.28
CA VAL A 244 7.83 22.59 3.41
C VAL A 244 9.01 23.56 3.38
N PRO A 245 9.14 24.40 2.33
CA PRO A 245 10.23 25.37 2.28
C PRO A 245 10.23 26.25 3.53
N ALA A 246 11.41 26.64 4.00
CA ALA A 246 11.49 27.75 4.93
C ALA A 246 10.84 28.96 4.24
N SER A 247 9.78 29.49 4.84
CA SER A 247 9.24 30.79 4.46
C SER A 247 10.41 31.79 4.36
N ARG A 248 10.56 32.42 3.19
CA ARG A 248 11.37 33.63 3.05
C ARG A 248 10.76 34.75 3.88
#